data_AF-I8RM30-F1
#
_entry.id   AF-I8RM30-F1
#
_cell.length_a   1.000
_cell.length_b   1.000
_cell.length_c   1.000
_cell.angle_alpha   90.00
_cell.angle_beta   90.00
_cell.angle_gamma   90.00
#
_symmetry.space_group_name_H-M   'P 1'
#
loop_
_entity.id
_entity.type
_entity.pdbx_description
1 polymer ?
#
loop_
_entity_poly.entity_id
_entity_poly.type
_entity_poly.pdbx_seq_one_letter_code
_entity_poly.pdbx_strand_id
1 'polypeptide(L)'
;MPRCQNCGNIKSFGASQIPPSGMYANGPLSGIIGEFKTDRELMWVHSSGATKSMINAACHEPQKFFDICVQCGYQSVLWSEEGE
;
A
#
# COMPACT_ATOMS: atom_id res chain seq x y z
N MET A 1 11.66 1.32 -1.58
CA MET A 1 10.71 1.37 -0.43
C MET A 1 9.74 2.54 -0.65
N PRO A 2 8.43 2.39 -0.31
CA PRO A 2 7.48 3.49 -0.46
C PRO A 2 7.65 4.55 0.63
N ARG A 3 7.61 5.83 0.22
CA ARG A 3 7.61 6.97 1.11
C ARG A 3 6.55 7.97 0.68
N CYS A 4 5.66 8.35 1.58
CA CYS A 4 4.69 9.40 1.33
C CYS A 4 5.40 10.75 1.23
N GLN A 5 5.19 11.47 0.13
CA GLN A 5 5.76 12.81 -0.06
C GLN A 5 5.07 13.90 0.77
N ASN A 6 3.87 13.62 1.31
CA ASN A 6 3.10 14.58 2.09
C ASN A 6 3.43 14.52 3.59
N CYS A 7 3.28 13.35 4.23
CA CYS A 7 3.51 13.19 5.67
C CYS A 7 4.80 12.44 6.04
N GLY A 8 5.56 11.97 5.06
CA GLY A 8 6.79 11.20 5.32
C GLY A 8 6.58 9.78 5.83
N ASN A 9 5.33 9.28 5.86
CA ASN A 9 5.04 7.89 6.21
C ASN A 9 5.81 6.92 5.32
N ILE A 10 6.35 5.87 5.94
CA ILE A 10 7.09 4.78 5.28
C ILE A 10 6.59 3.39 5.72
N LYS A 11 5.62 3.32 6.64
CA LYS A 11 5.23 2.07 7.29
C LYS A 11 4.09 1.36 6.60
N SER A 12 3.07 2.09 6.17
CA SER A 12 1.84 1.45 5.68
C SER A 12 1.28 2.18 4.47
N PHE A 13 0.93 1.44 3.43
CA PHE A 13 0.40 1.99 2.18
C PHE A 13 -0.71 1.12 1.63
N GLY A 14 -1.70 1.73 1.00
CA GLY A 14 -2.83 1.06 0.36
C GLY A 14 -2.76 1.16 -1.15
N ALA A 15 -3.62 0.41 -1.84
CA ALA A 15 -3.70 0.40 -3.30
C ALA A 15 -5.00 1.01 -3.83
N SER A 16 -4.91 2.05 -4.65
CA SER A 16 -6.10 2.65 -5.27
C SER A 16 -6.81 1.71 -6.23
N GLN A 17 -6.04 0.83 -6.89
CA GLN A 17 -6.56 -0.15 -7.84
C GLN A 17 -7.42 -1.25 -7.18
N ILE A 18 -7.37 -1.37 -5.85
CA ILE A 18 -8.13 -2.37 -5.10
C ILE A 18 -9.09 -1.64 -4.18
N PRO A 19 -10.36 -1.47 -4.60
CA PRO A 19 -11.34 -0.79 -3.76
C PRO A 19 -11.61 -1.61 -2.49
N PRO A 20 -11.93 -0.96 -1.36
CA PRO A 20 -12.34 -1.66 -0.15
C PRO A 20 -13.65 -2.44 -0.39
N SER A 21 -13.80 -3.61 0.26
CA SER A 21 -14.98 -4.46 0.12
C SER A 21 -16.29 -3.87 0.63
N GLY A 22 -16.26 -2.73 1.34
CA GLY A 22 -17.46 -2.09 1.86
C GLY A 22 -17.36 -0.57 1.89
N MET A 23 -18.46 0.09 1.53
CA MET A 23 -18.67 1.53 1.72
C MET A 23 -18.94 1.82 3.20
N TYR A 24 -17.93 1.67 4.04
CA TYR A 24 -18.00 2.10 5.43
C TYR A 24 -17.48 3.53 5.52
N ALA A 25 -18.17 4.41 6.26
CA ALA A 25 -17.80 5.81 6.43
C ALA A 25 -16.37 6.01 7.00
N ASN A 26 -15.80 4.99 7.64
CA ASN A 26 -14.42 4.91 8.11
C ASN A 26 -13.72 3.62 7.63
N GLY A 27 -14.12 3.11 6.47
CA GLY A 27 -13.54 1.90 5.90
C GLY A 27 -12.06 2.08 5.55
N PRO A 28 -11.30 0.99 5.42
CA PRO A 28 -9.93 1.09 4.94
C PRO A 28 -9.90 1.81 3.60
N LEU A 29 -8.92 2.69 3.41
CA LEU A 29 -8.74 3.49 2.18
C LEU A 29 -8.55 2.62 0.93
N SER A 30 -8.22 1.34 1.11
CA SER A 30 -8.02 0.35 0.07
C SER A 30 -8.41 -1.04 0.56
N GLY A 31 -8.79 -1.92 -0.37
CA GLY A 31 -9.00 -3.35 -0.11
C GLY A 31 -7.72 -4.13 0.15
N ILE A 32 -6.54 -3.53 -0.04
CA ILE A 32 -5.27 -4.02 0.51
C ILE A 32 -4.49 -2.91 1.23
N ILE A 33 -3.79 -3.28 2.29
CA ILE A 33 -2.82 -2.43 2.99
C ILE A 33 -1.55 -3.23 3.16
N GLY A 34 -0.46 -2.75 2.58
CA GLY A 34 0.89 -3.28 2.74
C GLY A 34 1.58 -2.58 3.90
N GLU A 35 2.11 -3.37 4.83
CA GLU A 35 2.99 -2.92 5.90
C GLU A 35 4.45 -3.21 5.54
N PHE A 36 5.27 -2.16 5.59
CA PHE A 36 6.69 -2.17 5.27
C PHE A 36 7.49 -1.92 6.53
N LYS A 37 8.53 -2.71 6.72
CA LYS A 37 9.48 -2.53 7.84
C LYS A 37 10.51 -1.48 7.47
N THR A 38 11.15 -0.89 8.48
CA THR A 38 12.30 0.02 8.30
C THR A 38 13.42 -0.58 7.46
N ASP A 39 13.50 -1.91 7.40
CA ASP A 39 14.49 -2.67 6.61
C ASP A 39 14.11 -2.82 5.12
N ARG A 40 13.18 -1.99 4.62
CA ARG A 40 12.77 -1.92 3.21
C ARG A 40 11.98 -3.12 2.66
N GLU A 41 11.68 -4.12 3.48
CA GLU A 41 10.87 -5.27 3.10
C GLU A 41 9.38 -5.11 3.43
N LEU A 42 8.53 -5.61 2.54
CA LEU A 42 7.09 -5.80 2.78
C LEU A 42 6.93 -6.90 3.85
N MET A 43 6.50 -6.52 5.05
CA MET A 43 6.29 -7.45 6.15
C MET A 43 4.98 -8.20 6.00
N TRP A 44 3.88 -7.46 5.82
CA TRP A 44 2.53 -8.02 5.78
C TRP A 44 1.64 -7.29 4.78
N VAL A 45 0.68 -8.03 4.23
CA VAL A 45 -0.40 -7.48 3.40
C VAL A 45 -1.72 -7.82 4.08
N HIS A 46 -2.37 -6.81 4.62
CA HIS A 46 -3.74 -6.89 5.06
C HIS A 46 -4.65 -6.79 3.84
N SER A 47 -5.49 -7.79 3.63
CA SER A 47 -6.49 -7.76 2.55
C SER A 47 -7.89 -7.82 3.14
N SER A 48 -8.77 -6.99 2.61
CA SER A 48 -10.17 -6.91 3.00
C SER A 48 -10.98 -6.65 1.73
N GLY A 49 -11.26 -7.75 1.01
CA GLY A 49 -11.92 -7.72 -0.30
C GLY A 49 -11.05 -8.05 -1.51
N ALA A 50 -9.75 -8.23 -1.33
CA ALA A 50 -8.85 -8.57 -2.43
C ALA A 50 -8.80 -10.07 -2.70
N THR A 51 -8.72 -10.45 -3.97
CA THR A 51 -8.52 -11.86 -4.35
C THR A 51 -7.07 -12.29 -4.10
N LYS A 52 -6.85 -13.60 -3.92
CA LYS A 52 -5.50 -14.16 -3.71
C LYS A 52 -4.53 -13.78 -4.85
N SER A 53 -5.02 -13.69 -6.08
CA SER A 53 -4.23 -13.26 -7.24
C SER A 53 -3.77 -11.80 -7.13
N MET A 54 -4.62 -10.91 -6.62
CA MET A 54 -4.30 -9.50 -6.42
C MET A 54 -3.29 -9.31 -5.29
N ILE A 55 -3.45 -10.06 -4.19
CA ILE A 55 -2.48 -10.07 -3.09
C ILE A 55 -1.12 -10.56 -3.60
N ASN A 56 -1.11 -11.64 -4.40
CA ASN A 56 0.12 -12.16 -4.98
C ASN A 56 0.78 -11.12 -5.92
N ALA A 57 0.00 -10.48 -6.79
CA ALA A 57 0.50 -9.44 -7.67
C ALA A 57 1.07 -8.24 -6.88
N ALA A 58 0.42 -7.83 -5.78
CA ALA A 58 0.90 -6.78 -4.90
C ALA A 58 2.18 -7.16 -4.13
N CYS A 59 2.36 -8.44 -3.77
CA CYS A 59 3.62 -8.92 -3.21
C CYS A 59 4.74 -8.97 -4.25
N HIS A 60 4.43 -9.34 -5.50
CA HIS A 60 5.41 -9.42 -6.58
C HIS A 60 5.83 -8.03 -7.09
N GLU A 61 4.88 -7.09 -7.19
CA GLU A 61 5.10 -5.75 -7.73
C GLU A 61 4.55 -4.66 -6.81
N PRO A 62 5.02 -4.54 -5.56
CA PRO A 62 4.43 -3.63 -4.57
C PRO A 62 4.40 -2.17 -5.03
N GLN A 63 5.39 -1.75 -5.82
CA GLN A 63 5.47 -0.41 -6.41
C GLN A 63 4.34 -0.04 -7.37
N LYS A 64 3.72 -1.03 -8.02
CA LYS A 64 2.58 -0.81 -8.91
C LYS A 64 1.26 -0.76 -8.15
N PHE A 65 1.20 -1.38 -6.98
CA PHE A 65 -0.03 -1.51 -6.21
C PHE A 65 -0.14 -0.45 -5.12
N PHE A 66 0.89 -0.24 -4.29
CA PHE A 66 0.74 0.63 -3.11
C PHE A 66 1.05 2.10 -3.41
N ASP A 67 0.05 2.81 -3.94
CA ASP A 67 0.12 4.23 -4.30
C ASP A 67 -0.51 5.17 -3.26
N ILE A 68 -1.28 4.66 -2.28
CA ILE A 68 -2.00 5.49 -1.30
C ILE A 68 -1.29 5.45 0.05
N CYS A 69 -1.01 6.61 0.63
CA CYS A 69 -0.60 6.69 2.02
C CYS A 69 -1.81 6.50 2.96
N VAL A 70 -1.84 5.43 3.76
CA VAL A 70 -2.96 5.20 4.69
C VAL A 70 -2.98 6.15 5.89
N GLN A 71 -1.89 6.89 6.13
CA GLN A 71 -1.81 7.87 7.23
C GLN A 71 -2.47 9.20 6.88
N CYS A 72 -2.36 9.66 5.64
CA CYS A 72 -2.88 10.98 5.23
C CYS A 72 -3.80 10.94 3.99
N GLY A 73 -4.03 9.76 3.40
CA GLY A 73 -4.84 9.58 2.19
C GLY A 73 -4.17 10.04 0.89
N TYR A 74 -2.95 10.57 0.94
CA TYR A 74 -2.30 11.15 -0.23
C TYR A 74 -1.77 10.06 -1.17
N GLN A 75 -2.02 10.20 -2.48
CA GLN A 75 -1.63 9.23 -3.51
C GLN A 75 -0.22 9.46 -4.09
N SER A 76 0.56 10.36 -3.49
CA SER A 76 1.93 10.64 -3.94
C SER A 76 2.92 9.89 -3.05
N VAL A 77 3.27 8.69 -3.50
CA VAL A 77 4.22 7.79 -2.86
C VAL A 77 5.45 7.67 -3.74
N LEU A 78 6.59 8.07 -3.21
CA LEU A 78 7.88 7.94 -3.87
C LEU A 78 8.43 6.55 -3.55
N TRP A 79 8.70 5.80 -4.60
CA TRP A 79 9.40 4.53 -4.52
C TRP A 79 10.85 4.79 -4.86
N SER A 80 11.72 4.73 -3.86
CA SER A 80 13.17 4.74 -4.12
C SER A 80 13.52 3.42 -4.80
N GLU A 81 13.74 3.49 -6.12
CA GLU A 81 14.42 2.47 -6.90
C GLU A 81 15.90 2.54 -6.52
N GLU A 82 16.35 1.68 -5.61
CA GLU A 82 17.78 1.41 -5.49
C GLU A 82 18.05 0.16 -6.32
N GLY A 83 18.21 0.38 -7.63
CA GLY A 83 19.05 -0.46 -8.45
C GLY A 83 20.41 0.22 -8.54
N GLU A 84 21.37 -0.25 -7.74
CA GLU A 84 22.81 -0.25 -8.04
C GLU A 84 23.37 -1.63 -7.66
#